data_AF-A0A7V5FN45-F1
#
_entry.id   AF-A0A7V5FN45-F1
#
_cell.length_a   1.000
_cell.length_b   1.000
_cell.length_c   1.000
_cell.angle_alpha   90.00
_cell.angle_beta   90.00
_cell.angle_gamma   90.00
#
_symmetry.space_group_name_H-M   'P 1'
#
loop_
_entity.id
_entity.type
_entity.pdbx_description
1 polymer ?
#
loop_
_entity_poly.entity_id
_entity_poly.type
_entity_poly.pdbx_seq_one_letter_code
_entity_poly.pdbx_strand_id
1 'polypeptide(L)'
;TSVEIALKMAYQYWLQSGNSRKRNFLSLVNAYHGDTIGSVSVGGMDLFHSKFRSLLFKTHFAPSPYCYRCSFRAREKRIENEGKGRQRQFNGHCASVGCAGECVAELEKIMKQRHEELAGMIVEPMVQGAAGMLTMPAGYLKTVEQLCRRYGVLLICDEVATGFGRTGKMFAVEHEGVKPDFLCMSKGITAAICRLR
;
A
#
# COMPACT_ATOMS: atom_id res chain seq x y z
N THR A 1 13.73 -9.90 -3.09
CA THR A 1 14.98 -9.11 -3.04
C THR A 1 14.79 -7.68 -3.51
N SER A 2 14.06 -7.42 -4.60
CA SER A 2 13.79 -6.03 -5.03
C SER A 2 13.14 -5.18 -3.92
N VAL A 3 12.16 -5.74 -3.20
CA VAL A 3 11.53 -5.09 -2.03
C VAL A 3 12.54 -4.76 -0.93
N GLU A 4 13.37 -5.73 -0.51
CA GLU A 4 14.43 -5.51 0.49
C GLU A 4 15.35 -4.33 0.12
N ILE A 5 15.73 -4.25 -1.15
CA ILE A 5 16.58 -3.16 -1.65
C ILE A 5 15.83 -1.83 -1.57
N ALA A 6 14.56 -1.77 -2.01
CA ALA A 6 13.75 -0.56 -1.93
C ALA A 6 13.55 -0.08 -0.48
N LEU A 7 13.32 -0.99 0.47
CA LEU A 7 13.21 -0.67 1.89
C LEU A 7 14.52 -0.09 2.44
N LYS A 8 15.66 -0.71 2.11
CA LYS A 8 16.98 -0.19 2.51
C LYS A 8 17.27 1.18 1.90
N MET A 9 16.97 1.38 0.62
CA MET A 9 17.17 2.66 -0.07
C MET A 9 16.30 3.76 0.53
N ALA A 10 15.01 3.47 0.81
CA ALA A 10 14.11 4.41 1.45
C ALA A 10 14.59 4.80 2.85
N TYR A 11 15.01 3.83 3.67
CA TYR A 11 15.55 4.07 4.99
C TYR A 11 16.85 4.91 4.93
N GLN A 12 17.79 4.52 4.07
CA GLN A 12 19.07 5.19 3.90
C GLN A 12 18.91 6.63 3.38
N TYR A 13 17.96 6.87 2.47
CA TYR A 13 17.66 8.21 1.96
C TYR A 13 17.36 9.19 3.10
N TRP A 14 16.54 8.78 4.08
CA TRP A 14 16.19 9.66 5.20
C TRP A 14 17.35 9.88 6.17
N LEU A 15 18.17 8.85 6.41
CA LEU A 15 19.40 9.01 7.18
C LEU A 15 20.34 10.03 6.52
N GLN A 16 20.53 9.95 5.21
CA GLN A 16 21.40 10.86 4.46
C GLN A 16 20.81 12.27 4.30
N SER A 17 19.48 12.38 4.34
CA SER A 17 18.76 13.67 4.35
C SER A 17 18.73 14.33 5.73
N GLY A 18 19.38 13.74 6.75
CA GLY A 18 19.40 14.26 8.12
C GLY A 18 18.14 13.98 8.94
N ASN A 19 17.16 13.23 8.40
CA ASN A 19 15.95 12.87 9.11
C ASN A 19 16.04 11.44 9.66
N SER A 20 16.74 11.29 10.77
CA SER A 20 16.93 9.98 11.41
C SER A 20 15.69 9.43 12.11
N ARG A 21 14.58 10.18 12.19
CA ARG A 21 13.33 9.72 12.82
C ARG A 21 12.51 8.82 11.90
N LYS A 22 12.62 9.00 10.59
CA LYS A 22 11.92 8.21 9.57
C LYS A 22 12.55 6.83 9.40
N ARG A 23 12.05 5.86 10.16
CA ARG A 23 12.59 4.48 10.23
C ARG A 23 11.58 3.38 9.96
N ASN A 24 10.30 3.67 10.18
CA ASN A 24 9.22 2.69 10.12
C ASN A 24 8.55 2.71 8.74
N PHE A 25 7.79 1.67 8.43
CA PHE A 25 7.09 1.55 7.15
C PHE A 25 5.58 1.47 7.35
N LEU A 26 4.84 1.80 6.29
CA LEU A 26 3.39 1.67 6.21
C LEU A 26 3.05 0.72 5.07
N SER A 27 2.16 -0.23 5.30
CA SER A 27 1.67 -1.18 4.29
C SER A 27 0.17 -1.38 4.41
N LEU A 28 -0.43 -2.12 3.48
CA LEU A 28 -1.83 -2.52 3.56
C LEU A 28 -1.96 -3.86 4.28
N VAL A 29 -3.06 -4.04 5.02
CA VAL A 29 -3.46 -5.35 5.53
C VAL A 29 -3.57 -6.33 4.34
N ASN A 30 -3.32 -7.62 4.57
CA ASN A 30 -3.32 -8.68 3.56
C ASN A 30 -2.31 -8.52 2.41
N ALA A 31 -1.43 -7.50 2.42
CA ALA A 31 -0.42 -7.33 1.37
C ALA A 31 0.62 -8.44 1.38
N TYR A 32 1.21 -8.71 0.22
CA TYR A 32 2.31 -9.66 0.08
C TYR A 32 3.47 -9.08 -0.70
N HIS A 33 4.63 -9.02 -0.06
CA HIS A 33 5.85 -8.45 -0.64
C HIS A 33 7.03 -9.45 -0.70
N GLY A 34 6.79 -10.71 -0.32
CA GLY A 34 7.77 -11.80 -0.32
C GLY A 34 8.11 -12.37 1.06
N ASP A 35 8.95 -13.40 1.08
CA ASP A 35 9.18 -14.25 2.27
C ASP A 35 10.51 -13.99 3.01
N THR A 36 11.26 -12.96 2.62
CA THR A 36 12.48 -12.55 3.35
C THR A 36 12.13 -11.65 4.53
N ILE A 37 12.99 -11.54 5.55
CA ILE A 37 12.68 -10.84 6.83
C ILE A 37 12.10 -9.43 6.61
N GLY A 38 12.69 -8.62 5.74
CA GLY A 38 12.19 -7.27 5.48
C GLY A 38 10.90 -7.27 4.65
N SER A 39 10.79 -8.15 3.67
CA SER A 39 9.58 -8.33 2.86
C SER A 39 8.38 -8.80 3.69
N VAL A 40 8.60 -9.75 4.61
CA VAL A 40 7.61 -10.26 5.57
C VAL A 40 7.25 -9.19 6.57
N SER A 41 8.21 -8.37 7.02
CA SER A 41 7.93 -7.25 7.95
C SER A 41 6.95 -6.24 7.36
N VAL A 42 6.92 -6.07 6.04
CA VAL A 42 5.96 -5.18 5.35
C VAL A 42 4.79 -5.91 4.69
N GLY A 43 4.78 -7.25 4.70
CA GLY A 43 3.60 -8.04 4.37
C GLY A 43 2.50 -7.80 5.40
N GLY A 44 1.24 -8.02 5.03
CA GLY A 44 0.07 -7.82 5.88
C GLY A 44 -0.68 -9.11 6.23
N MET A 45 -0.07 -10.28 5.99
CA MET A 45 -0.70 -11.59 6.18
C MET A 45 -0.18 -12.28 7.44
N ASP A 46 -1.02 -12.36 8.48
CA ASP A 46 -0.66 -12.88 9.82
C ASP A 46 -0.09 -14.30 9.81
N LEU A 47 -0.51 -15.14 8.86
CA LEU A 47 -0.03 -16.52 8.73
C LEU A 47 1.50 -16.58 8.56
N PHE A 48 2.08 -15.62 7.83
CA PHE A 48 3.52 -15.55 7.57
C PHE A 48 4.30 -14.81 8.68
N HIS A 49 3.61 -14.06 9.54
CA HIS A 49 4.23 -13.24 10.59
C HIS A 49 4.41 -13.96 11.92
N SER A 50 3.47 -14.83 12.29
CA SER A 50 3.33 -15.36 13.66
C SER A 50 4.59 -16.05 14.19
N LYS A 51 5.29 -16.82 13.35
CA LYS A 51 6.50 -17.57 13.74
C LYS A 51 7.76 -16.72 13.83
N PHE A 52 7.85 -15.63 13.07
CA PHE A 52 9.07 -14.82 12.93
C PHE A 52 8.96 -13.44 13.58
N ARG A 53 7.88 -13.16 14.32
CA ARG A 53 7.54 -11.84 14.86
C ARG A 53 8.66 -11.13 15.61
N SER A 54 9.54 -11.86 16.30
CA SER A 54 10.67 -11.29 17.04
C SER A 54 11.79 -10.74 16.16
N LEU A 55 11.86 -11.17 14.89
CA LEU A 55 12.85 -10.74 13.91
C LEU A 55 12.32 -9.62 13.00
N LEU A 56 11.01 -9.39 12.99
CA LEU A 56 10.37 -8.41 12.12
C LEU A 56 10.51 -7.01 12.70
N PHE A 57 10.82 -6.04 11.84
CA PHE A 57 10.81 -4.64 12.25
C PHE A 57 9.38 -4.10 12.33
N LYS A 58 9.24 -2.94 12.98
CA LYS A 58 7.95 -2.30 13.18
C LYS A 58 7.37 -1.76 11.86
N THR A 59 6.19 -2.25 11.50
CA THR A 59 5.39 -1.77 10.37
C THR A 59 4.00 -1.39 10.83
N HIS A 60 3.49 -0.30 10.28
CA HIS A 60 2.11 0.14 10.45
C HIS A 60 1.24 -0.40 9.30
N PHE A 61 0.00 -0.77 9.60
CA PHE A 61 -0.92 -1.33 8.61
C PHE A 61 -2.17 -0.46 8.48
N ALA A 62 -2.48 -0.08 7.25
CA ALA A 62 -3.73 0.55 6.86
C ALA A 62 -4.69 -0.49 6.26
N PRO A 63 -6.01 -0.28 6.37
CA PRO A 63 -6.99 -1.22 5.82
C PRO A 63 -6.84 -1.37 4.30
N SER A 64 -6.91 -2.60 3.81
CA SER A 64 -6.97 -2.90 2.37
C SER A 64 -8.25 -2.30 1.76
N PRO A 65 -8.23 -1.77 0.53
CA PRO A 65 -9.41 -1.20 -0.11
C PRO A 65 -10.32 -2.29 -0.71
N TYR A 66 -10.79 -3.22 0.12
CA TYR A 66 -11.64 -4.34 -0.30
C TYR A 66 -13.11 -3.94 -0.38
N CYS A 67 -13.53 -3.41 -1.53
CA CYS A 67 -14.89 -2.86 -1.69
C CYS A 67 -16.01 -3.92 -1.55
N TYR A 68 -15.79 -5.14 -2.05
CA TYR A 68 -16.80 -6.21 -1.98
C TYR A 68 -17.11 -6.66 -0.54
N ARG A 69 -16.08 -6.84 0.31
CA ARG A 69 -16.23 -7.09 1.75
C ARG A 69 -15.68 -5.92 2.57
N CYS A 70 -16.23 -4.74 2.35
CA CYS A 70 -15.77 -3.54 3.05
C CYS A 70 -16.14 -3.61 4.53
N SER A 71 -15.12 -3.63 5.41
CA SER A 71 -15.31 -3.61 6.87
C SER A 71 -16.07 -2.36 7.37
N PHE A 72 -16.09 -1.30 6.56
CA PHE A 72 -16.75 -0.04 6.87
C PHE A 72 -18.25 0.00 6.49
N ARG A 73 -18.73 -0.92 5.63
CA ARG A 73 -20.16 -1.03 5.27
C ARG A 73 -21.07 -1.31 6.46
N ALA A 74 -20.58 -2.00 7.49
CA ALA A 74 -21.33 -2.24 8.72
C ALA A 74 -21.50 -0.96 9.57
N ARG A 75 -20.65 0.04 9.35
CA ARG A 75 -20.62 1.30 10.10
C ARG A 75 -21.59 2.34 9.54
N GLU A 76 -21.75 2.38 8.22
CA GLU A 76 -22.71 3.26 7.53
C GLU A 76 -24.17 3.00 7.97
N LYS A 77 -24.57 1.73 8.14
CA LYS A 77 -25.91 1.39 8.68
C LYS A 77 -26.18 1.90 10.10
N ARG A 78 -25.14 2.18 10.90
CA ARG A 78 -25.28 2.83 12.22
C ARG A 78 -25.36 4.36 12.11
N ILE A 79 -24.65 4.97 11.16
CA ILE A 79 -24.61 6.43 10.97
C ILE A 79 -25.87 6.93 10.24
N GLU A 80 -26.47 6.13 9.34
CA GLU A 80 -27.79 6.43 8.74
C GLU A 80 -28.88 6.59 9.81
N ASN A 81 -28.79 5.88 10.94
CA ASN A 81 -29.70 6.06 12.08
C ASN A 81 -29.37 7.28 12.97
N GLU A 82 -28.22 7.95 12.78
CA GLU A 82 -27.77 9.08 13.62
C GLU A 82 -27.57 10.40 12.85
N GLY A 83 -28.06 10.52 11.60
CA GLY A 83 -28.38 11.81 11.00
C GLY A 83 -27.24 12.82 10.82
N LYS A 84 -26.02 12.38 10.49
CA LYS A 84 -24.92 13.30 10.10
C LYS A 84 -24.14 12.81 8.89
N GLY A 85 -24.60 13.19 7.70
CA GLY A 85 -23.87 13.02 6.44
C GLY A 85 -22.60 13.87 6.41
N ARG A 86 -21.44 13.25 6.61
CA ARG A 86 -20.14 13.86 6.28
C ARG A 86 -19.78 13.51 4.83
N GLN A 87 -20.16 14.38 3.90
CA GLN A 87 -19.66 14.35 2.53
C GLN A 87 -18.16 14.71 2.56
N ARG A 88 -17.29 13.70 2.49
CA ARG A 88 -15.90 13.88 2.07
C ARG A 88 -15.82 13.52 0.60
N GLN A 89 -15.39 14.49 -0.21
CA GLN A 89 -15.34 14.39 -1.66
C GLN A 89 -14.22 13.45 -2.09
N PHE A 90 -14.54 12.16 -2.26
CA PHE A 90 -13.68 11.21 -2.93
C PHE A 90 -14.22 11.01 -4.36
N ASN A 91 -13.53 11.59 -5.36
CA ASN A 91 -13.91 11.50 -6.78
C ASN A 91 -13.33 10.25 -7.48
N GLY A 92 -12.82 9.28 -6.72
CA GLY A 92 -12.45 7.95 -7.18
C GLY A 92 -13.59 6.95 -6.94
N HIS A 93 -13.64 5.85 -7.68
CA HIS A 93 -14.75 4.89 -7.83
C HIS A 93 -15.09 4.07 -6.56
N CYS A 94 -15.42 4.73 -5.45
CA CYS A 94 -16.16 4.15 -4.32
C CYS A 94 -17.68 4.44 -4.41
N ALA A 95 -18.09 5.24 -5.42
CA ALA A 95 -19.47 5.66 -5.62
C ALA A 95 -20.47 4.52 -5.89
N SER A 96 -20.04 3.40 -6.47
CA SER A 96 -20.92 2.24 -6.72
C SER A 96 -21.15 1.36 -5.49
N VAL A 97 -20.41 1.59 -4.40
CA VAL A 97 -20.33 0.72 -3.22
C VAL A 97 -20.64 1.51 -1.93
N GLY A 98 -21.36 2.64 -1.99
CA GLY A 98 -21.85 3.38 -0.80
C GLY A 98 -20.79 3.95 0.15
N CYS A 99 -19.52 3.57 0.02
CA CYS A 99 -18.45 3.89 0.95
C CYS A 99 -17.94 5.32 0.73
N ALA A 100 -17.94 6.13 1.79
CA ALA A 100 -17.41 7.51 1.79
C ALA A 100 -15.86 7.60 1.73
N GLY A 101 -15.16 6.56 1.28
CA GLY A 101 -13.70 6.52 1.25
C GLY A 101 -13.05 6.33 2.63
N GLU A 102 -13.72 5.62 3.55
CA GLU A 102 -13.23 5.43 4.94
C GLU A 102 -11.83 4.79 5.00
N CYS A 103 -11.49 3.91 4.06
CA CYS A 103 -10.15 3.31 3.99
C CYS A 103 -9.04 4.36 3.77
N VAL A 104 -9.29 5.33 2.88
CA VAL A 104 -8.39 6.46 2.63
C VAL A 104 -8.33 7.37 3.86
N ALA A 105 -9.46 7.60 4.52
CA ALA A 105 -9.50 8.42 5.74
C ALA A 105 -8.68 7.80 6.88
N GLU A 106 -8.74 6.48 7.06
CA GLU A 106 -7.92 5.79 8.07
C GLU A 106 -6.44 5.78 7.68
N LEU A 107 -6.12 5.60 6.39
CA LEU A 107 -4.76 5.75 5.88
C LEU A 107 -4.19 7.15 6.17
N GLU A 108 -4.95 8.20 5.83
CA GLU A 108 -4.57 9.59 6.08
C GLU A 108 -4.40 9.87 7.58
N LYS A 109 -5.26 9.30 8.43
CA LYS A 109 -5.13 9.42 9.88
C LYS A 109 -3.83 8.81 10.40
N ILE A 110 -3.45 7.63 9.92
CA ILE A 110 -2.16 7.01 10.27
C ILE A 110 -1.00 7.89 9.82
N MET A 111 -1.03 8.37 8.57
CA MET A 111 0.02 9.26 8.05
C MET A 111 0.09 10.55 8.85
N LYS A 112 -1.03 11.21 9.15
CA LYS A 112 -1.05 12.45 9.94
C LYS A 112 -0.48 12.27 11.34
N GLN A 113 -0.67 11.11 11.96
CA GLN A 113 -0.16 10.84 13.31
C GLN A 113 1.32 10.44 13.32
N ARG A 114 1.82 9.83 12.24
CA ARG A 114 3.09 9.10 12.25
C ARG A 114 4.05 9.48 11.12
N HIS A 115 3.73 10.46 10.27
CA HIS A 115 4.55 10.77 9.10
C HIS A 115 6.01 11.05 9.46
N GLU A 116 6.30 11.65 10.62
CA GLU A 116 7.68 11.90 11.07
C GLU A 116 8.50 10.64 11.33
N GLU A 117 7.86 9.49 11.62
CA GLU A 117 8.53 8.20 11.82
C GLU A 117 8.49 7.28 10.58
N LEU A 118 7.71 7.64 9.56
CA LEU A 118 7.53 6.82 8.35
C LEU A 118 8.57 7.14 7.27
N ALA A 119 9.41 6.15 6.96
CA ALA A 119 10.37 6.17 5.85
C ALA A 119 9.68 5.99 4.49
N GLY A 120 8.72 5.08 4.41
CA GLY A 120 7.99 4.84 3.17
C GLY A 120 6.69 4.08 3.37
N MET A 121 5.83 4.16 2.37
CA MET A 121 4.66 3.32 2.20
C MET A 121 4.89 2.37 1.03
N ILE A 122 4.62 1.08 1.24
CA ILE A 122 4.67 0.08 0.19
C ILE A 122 3.26 -0.39 -0.18
N VAL A 123 3.02 -0.61 -1.47
CA VAL A 123 1.72 -1.01 -1.99
C VAL A 123 1.87 -1.85 -3.27
N GLU A 124 1.05 -2.90 -3.43
CA GLU A 124 0.86 -3.61 -4.70
C GLU A 124 -0.10 -2.77 -5.58
N PRO A 125 0.35 -2.13 -6.67
CA PRO A 125 -0.51 -1.23 -7.45
C PRO A 125 -1.67 -1.96 -8.11
N MET A 126 -2.87 -1.37 -8.04
CA MET A 126 -4.13 -1.85 -8.62
C MET A 126 -4.68 -3.15 -8.03
N VAL A 127 -3.86 -4.16 -7.72
CA VAL A 127 -4.31 -5.48 -7.27
C VAL A 127 -3.39 -6.04 -6.20
N GLN A 128 -3.92 -6.36 -5.01
CA GLN A 128 -3.22 -7.20 -4.03
C GLN A 128 -3.41 -8.68 -4.42
N GLY A 129 -2.36 -9.30 -4.95
CA GLY A 129 -2.45 -10.62 -5.57
C GLY A 129 -2.72 -11.73 -4.56
N ALA A 130 -1.86 -11.86 -3.56
CA ALA A 130 -1.94 -12.92 -2.56
C ALA A 130 -3.13 -12.75 -1.60
N ALA A 131 -3.69 -11.54 -1.52
CA ALA A 131 -4.90 -11.25 -0.75
C ALA A 131 -6.18 -11.83 -1.38
N GLY A 132 -6.07 -12.55 -2.51
CA GLY A 132 -7.18 -13.07 -3.28
C GLY A 132 -7.60 -12.16 -4.43
N MET A 133 -6.62 -11.56 -5.13
CA MET A 133 -6.84 -10.65 -6.26
C MET A 133 -7.72 -9.45 -5.90
N LEU A 134 -7.43 -8.81 -4.75
CA LEU A 134 -8.21 -7.66 -4.29
C LEU A 134 -7.88 -6.44 -5.14
N THR A 135 -8.84 -6.02 -5.97
CA THR A 135 -8.72 -4.85 -6.83
C THR A 135 -8.98 -3.56 -6.07
N MET A 136 -8.13 -2.56 -6.28
CA MET A 136 -8.30 -1.22 -5.73
C MET A 136 -9.40 -0.49 -6.51
N PRO A 137 -10.26 0.30 -5.84
CA PRO A 137 -11.20 1.17 -6.53
C PRO A 137 -10.45 2.27 -7.28
N ALA A 138 -10.97 2.70 -8.42
CA ALA A 138 -10.27 3.70 -9.24
C ALA A 138 -10.05 5.01 -8.46
N GLY A 139 -8.90 5.64 -8.66
CA GLY A 139 -8.46 6.84 -7.96
C GLY A 139 -7.87 6.58 -6.57
N TYR A 140 -7.93 5.35 -6.04
CA TYR A 140 -7.35 5.02 -4.74
C TYR A 140 -5.82 5.16 -4.78
N LEU A 141 -5.16 4.58 -5.77
CA LEU A 141 -3.70 4.59 -5.86
C LEU A 141 -3.17 6.02 -6.08
N LYS A 142 -3.87 6.83 -6.88
CA LYS A 142 -3.54 8.24 -7.07
C LYS A 142 -3.68 9.03 -5.77
N THR A 143 -4.71 8.74 -4.98
CA THR A 143 -4.90 9.38 -3.68
C THR A 143 -3.80 8.98 -2.70
N VAL A 144 -3.38 7.70 -2.69
CA VAL A 144 -2.23 7.22 -1.90
C VAL A 144 -0.96 7.99 -2.27
N GLU A 145 -0.69 8.19 -3.56
CA GLU A 145 0.47 8.97 -4.02
C GLU A 145 0.43 10.42 -3.53
N GLN A 146 -0.72 11.09 -3.67
CA GLN A 146 -0.90 12.45 -3.18
C GLN A 146 -0.70 12.57 -1.66
N LEU A 147 -1.18 11.59 -0.89
CA LEU A 147 -0.98 11.54 0.56
C LEU A 147 0.50 11.33 0.91
N CYS A 148 1.19 10.41 0.23
CA CYS A 148 2.63 10.18 0.41
C CYS A 148 3.42 11.47 0.17
N ARG A 149 3.13 12.19 -0.93
CA ARG A 149 3.72 13.50 -1.23
C ARG A 149 3.44 14.54 -0.15
N ARG A 150 2.17 14.67 0.27
CA ARG A 150 1.73 15.65 1.28
C ARG A 150 2.45 15.48 2.62
N TYR A 151 2.65 14.24 3.06
CA TYR A 151 3.23 13.92 4.36
C TYR A 151 4.74 13.63 4.31
N GLY A 152 5.37 13.76 3.15
CA GLY A 152 6.79 13.49 2.96
C GLY A 152 7.15 12.03 3.27
N VAL A 153 6.33 11.08 2.84
CA VAL A 153 6.58 9.63 2.95
C VAL A 153 6.90 9.09 1.57
N LEU A 154 7.96 8.29 1.43
CA LEU A 154 8.34 7.75 0.11
C LEU A 154 7.34 6.67 -0.35
N LEU A 155 6.93 6.71 -1.61
CA LEU A 155 6.04 5.72 -2.20
C LEU A 155 6.84 4.60 -2.89
N ILE A 156 6.67 3.36 -2.43
CA ILE A 156 7.22 2.14 -3.01
C ILE A 156 6.07 1.38 -3.67
N CYS A 157 6.14 1.18 -4.98
CA CYS A 157 5.17 0.38 -5.71
C CYS A 157 5.75 -1.01 -6.00
N ASP A 158 5.11 -2.05 -5.48
CA ASP A 158 5.45 -3.45 -5.72
C ASP A 158 4.71 -4.00 -6.96
N GLU A 159 5.36 -3.91 -8.10
CA GLU A 159 4.87 -4.42 -9.39
C GLU A 159 5.46 -5.78 -9.75
N VAL A 160 5.95 -6.53 -8.76
CA VAL A 160 6.41 -7.90 -8.97
C VAL A 160 5.33 -8.78 -9.61
N ALA A 161 4.06 -8.59 -9.25
CA ALA A 161 2.93 -9.35 -9.82
C ALA A 161 2.23 -8.61 -10.97
N THR A 162 2.08 -7.29 -10.85
CA THR A 162 1.19 -6.49 -11.71
C THR A 162 1.87 -5.85 -12.92
N GLY A 163 3.21 -5.79 -12.93
CA GLY A 163 3.98 -5.28 -14.06
C GLY A 163 4.02 -6.22 -15.26
N PHE A 164 4.64 -5.75 -16.34
CA PHE A 164 4.83 -6.46 -17.62
C PHE A 164 3.51 -6.94 -18.23
N GLY A 165 2.53 -6.04 -18.35
CA GLY A 165 1.29 -6.33 -19.09
C GLY A 165 0.20 -7.03 -18.30
N ARG A 166 0.44 -7.46 -17.05
CA ARG A 166 -0.52 -8.29 -16.29
C ARG A 166 -1.87 -7.62 -16.09
N THR A 167 -1.89 -6.29 -15.96
CA THR A 167 -3.10 -5.48 -15.75
C THR A 167 -3.58 -4.78 -17.03
N GLY A 168 -3.04 -5.12 -18.20
CA GLY A 168 -3.38 -4.50 -19.49
C GLY A 168 -2.57 -3.25 -19.87
N LYS A 169 -1.73 -2.72 -18.97
CA LYS A 169 -0.70 -1.70 -19.24
C LYS A 169 0.69 -2.26 -18.96
N MET A 170 1.75 -1.58 -19.41
CA MET A 170 3.12 -2.04 -19.15
C MET A 170 3.38 -2.13 -17.64
N PHE A 171 2.96 -1.07 -16.93
CA PHE A 171 2.98 -1.02 -15.47
C PHE A 171 1.61 -0.60 -14.93
N ALA A 172 1.23 -1.16 -13.79
CA ALA A 172 -0.04 -0.88 -13.13
C ALA A 172 -0.15 0.58 -12.63
N VAL A 173 0.97 1.22 -12.25
CA VAL A 173 0.99 2.66 -11.91
C VAL A 173 0.54 3.57 -13.06
N GLU A 174 0.64 3.11 -14.31
CA GLU A 174 0.22 3.87 -15.50
C GLU A 174 -1.31 3.99 -15.60
N HIS A 175 -2.09 3.14 -14.94
CA HIS A 175 -3.56 3.23 -14.94
C HIS A 175 -4.05 4.56 -14.37
N GLU A 176 -3.38 5.07 -13.33
CA GLU A 176 -3.77 6.30 -12.64
C GLU A 176 -2.70 7.41 -12.72
N GLY A 177 -1.67 7.26 -13.57
CA GLY A 177 -0.59 8.24 -13.70
C GLY A 177 0.16 8.49 -12.39
N VAL A 178 0.44 7.41 -11.66
CA VAL A 178 1.12 7.43 -10.36
C VAL A 178 2.62 7.45 -10.57
N LYS A 179 3.31 8.29 -9.79
CA LYS A 179 4.77 8.45 -9.85
C LYS A 179 5.39 7.96 -8.53
N PRO A 180 5.74 6.67 -8.43
CA PRO A 180 6.41 6.15 -7.24
C PRO A 180 7.83 6.68 -7.12
N ASP A 181 8.37 6.68 -5.89
CA ASP A 181 9.78 6.95 -5.63
C ASP A 181 10.64 5.72 -5.92
N PHE A 182 10.09 4.52 -5.65
CA PHE A 182 10.71 3.24 -5.99
C PHE A 182 9.70 2.30 -6.64
N LEU A 183 10.12 1.61 -7.69
CA LEU A 183 9.33 0.57 -8.37
C LEU A 183 10.04 -0.78 -8.24
N CYS A 184 9.39 -1.75 -7.57
CA CYS A 184 9.91 -3.10 -7.45
C CYS A 184 9.36 -3.98 -8.58
N MET A 185 10.25 -4.72 -9.26
CA MET A 185 9.89 -5.59 -10.38
C MET A 185 10.53 -6.97 -10.20
N SER A 186 9.90 -7.99 -10.79
CA SER A 186 10.38 -9.38 -10.90
C SER A 186 9.44 -10.14 -11.86
N LYS A 187 9.30 -11.46 -11.70
CA LYS A 187 8.38 -12.38 -12.41
C LYS A 187 8.28 -12.10 -13.92
N GLY A 188 7.31 -11.26 -14.30
CA GLY A 188 7.01 -10.92 -15.70
C GLY A 188 8.19 -10.36 -16.49
N ILE A 189 9.18 -9.77 -15.81
CA ILE A 189 10.39 -9.21 -16.45
C ILE A 189 11.17 -10.23 -17.30
N THR A 190 11.16 -11.49 -16.91
CA THR A 190 11.78 -12.60 -17.67
C THR A 190 10.76 -13.66 -18.06
N ALA A 191 9.47 -13.40 -17.88
CA ALA A 191 8.40 -14.40 -17.95
C ALA A 191 8.70 -15.68 -17.14
N ALA A 192 9.46 -15.54 -16.05
CA ALA A 192 9.99 -16.65 -15.24
C ALA A 192 10.89 -17.66 -15.99
N ILE A 193 11.37 -17.36 -17.19
CA ILE A 193 12.31 -18.21 -17.95
C ILE A 193 13.66 -18.31 -17.24
N CYS A 194 14.11 -17.22 -16.62
CA CYS A 194 15.31 -17.19 -15.80
C CYS A 194 15.16 -16.20 -14.64
N ARG A 195 15.98 -16.39 -13.60
CA ARG A 195 16.07 -15.43 -12.50
C ARG A 195 17.14 -14.39 -12.84
N LEU A 196 16.74 -13.12 -12.94
CA LEU A 196 17.69 -12.01 -13.00
C LEU A 196 18.52 -11.97 -11.71
N ARG A 197 19.84 -11.99 -11.86
CA ARG A 197 20.81 -11.86 -10.78
C ARG A 197 21.37 -10.45 -10.77
#